data_AF-A0A1W6SS32-F1
#
_entry.id   AF-A0A1W6SS32-F1
#
_cell.length_a   1.000
_cell.length_b   1.000
_cell.length_c   1.000
_cell.angle_alpha   90.00
_cell.angle_beta   90.00
_cell.angle_gamma   90.00
#
_symmetry.space_group_name_H-M   'P 1'
#
loop_
_entity.id
_entity.type
_entity.pdbx_description
1 polymer ?
#
loop_
_entity_poly.entity_id
_entity_poly.type
_entity_poly.pdbx_seq_one_letter_code
_entity_poly.pdbx_strand_id
1 'polypeptide(L)'
;MIFIINIIAICASFSLNHMNAIYWGAVLPVLYAIVVAPHALIGRPDMPRVVIKKTLNDKWNNAEELAGYIIKYWMAFAYPVTSWKKQRNSVILYLTSFFLGAVYVSKELFMAGMILFMIGYILYHMSLRVDRPRSVYASPEFREGSDNESARREWELAAMSIVAFSDLYPDDKPLKDSSNQVSEDGDVKLLLAKHRYDNGASWL
;
A
#
# COMPACT_ATOMS: atom_id res chain seq x y z
N MET A 1 -6.50 6.74 -16.95
CA MET A 1 -5.54 6.30 -17.98
C MET A 1 -5.38 4.78 -18.01
N ILE A 2 -4.82 4.12 -16.97
CA ILE A 2 -4.67 2.65 -16.95
C ILE A 2 -5.98 1.90 -17.19
N PHE A 3 -7.09 2.32 -16.57
CA PHE A 3 -8.40 1.71 -16.81
C PHE A 3 -8.82 1.70 -18.29
N ILE A 4 -8.66 2.84 -18.97
CA ILE A 4 -9.05 3.00 -20.38
C ILE A 4 -8.14 2.16 -21.28
N ILE A 5 -6.82 2.20 -21.05
CA ILE A 5 -5.85 1.37 -21.80
C ILE A 5 -6.17 -0.11 -21.63
N ASN A 6 -6.53 -0.53 -20.41
CA ASN A 6 -6.87 -1.90 -20.09
C ASN A 6 -8.14 -2.36 -20.83
N ILE A 7 -9.18 -1.52 -20.87
CA ILE A 7 -10.40 -1.81 -21.65
C ILE A 7 -10.06 -1.96 -23.14
N ILE A 8 -9.29 -1.03 -23.70
CA ILE A 8 -8.89 -1.08 -25.11
C ILE A 8 -8.11 -2.38 -25.40
N ALA A 9 -7.19 -2.76 -24.53
CA ALA A 9 -6.41 -3.98 -24.67
C ALA A 9 -7.29 -5.25 -24.59
N ILE A 10 -8.27 -5.28 -23.68
CA ILE A 10 -9.24 -6.38 -23.57
C ILE A 10 -10.10 -6.45 -24.83
N CYS A 11 -10.67 -5.33 -25.30
CA CYS A 11 -11.44 -5.27 -26.53
C CYS A 11 -10.61 -5.75 -27.74
N ALA A 12 -9.38 -5.26 -27.88
CA ALA A 12 -8.47 -5.72 -28.92
C ALA A 12 -8.20 -7.24 -28.85
N SER A 13 -8.17 -7.81 -27.63
CA SER A 13 -7.93 -9.24 -27.44
C SER A 13 -9.05 -10.14 -27.95
N PHE A 14 -10.28 -9.64 -27.98
CA PHE A 14 -11.45 -10.40 -28.42
C PHE A 14 -11.97 -9.99 -29.80
N SER A 15 -11.62 -8.79 -30.29
CA SER A 15 -12.11 -8.27 -31.56
C SER A 15 -11.14 -8.47 -32.73
N LEU A 16 -9.84 -8.66 -32.47
CA LEU A 16 -8.86 -8.88 -33.53
C LEU A 16 -8.79 -10.36 -33.90
N ASN A 17 -8.97 -10.67 -35.18
CA ASN A 17 -8.94 -12.04 -35.71
C ASN A 17 -7.49 -12.55 -35.94
N HIS A 18 -6.59 -12.24 -35.00
CA HIS A 18 -5.17 -12.60 -35.04
C HIS A 18 -4.87 -13.63 -33.96
N MET A 19 -4.07 -14.65 -34.28
CA MET A 19 -3.73 -15.75 -33.36
C MET A 19 -3.14 -15.28 -32.02
N ASN A 20 -2.33 -14.21 -32.03
CA ASN A 20 -1.71 -13.66 -30.82
C ASN A 20 -2.55 -12.59 -30.12
N ALA A 21 -3.70 -12.20 -30.70
CA ALA A 21 -4.50 -11.11 -30.16
C ALA A 21 -4.99 -11.39 -28.73
N ILE A 22 -5.27 -12.66 -28.45
CA ILE A 22 -5.74 -13.15 -27.15
C ILE A 22 -4.86 -12.71 -25.97
N TYR A 23 -3.57 -12.42 -26.21
CA TYR A 23 -2.61 -12.03 -25.17
C TYR A 23 -2.53 -10.51 -24.90
N TRP A 24 -3.13 -9.65 -25.74
CA TRP A 24 -3.02 -8.19 -25.57
C TRP A 24 -3.51 -7.70 -24.20
N GLY A 25 -4.60 -8.29 -23.69
CA GLY A 25 -5.16 -7.97 -22.38
C GLY A 25 -4.26 -8.42 -21.21
N ALA A 26 -3.39 -9.41 -21.43
CA ALA A 26 -2.45 -9.89 -20.42
C ALA A 26 -1.20 -8.99 -20.30
N VAL A 27 -0.83 -8.27 -21.36
CA VAL A 27 0.40 -7.47 -21.41
C VAL A 27 0.45 -6.43 -20.29
N LEU A 28 -0.63 -5.67 -20.10
CA LEU A 28 -0.65 -4.56 -19.15
C LEU A 28 -0.56 -5.04 -17.69
N PRO A 29 -1.34 -6.04 -17.22
CA PRO A 29 -1.15 -6.60 -15.89
C PRO A 29 0.24 -7.20 -15.66
N VAL A 30 0.79 -7.94 -16.63
CA VAL A 30 2.13 -8.55 -16.55
C VAL A 30 3.20 -7.46 -16.37
N LEU A 31 3.23 -6.47 -17.26
CA LEU A 31 4.22 -5.39 -17.22
C LEU A 31 4.12 -4.59 -15.93
N TYR A 32 2.90 -4.29 -15.47
CA TYR A 32 2.71 -3.57 -14.22
C TYR A 32 3.20 -4.37 -13.01
N ALA A 33 2.96 -5.68 -12.98
CA ALA A 33 3.47 -6.55 -11.92
C ALA A 33 5.00 -6.60 -11.92
N ILE A 34 5.64 -6.72 -13.08
CA ILE A 34 7.12 -6.77 -13.18
C ILE A 34 7.76 -5.44 -12.75
N VAL A 35 7.23 -4.32 -13.22
CA VAL A 35 7.86 -3.01 -13.01
C VAL A 35 7.52 -2.45 -11.63
N VAL A 36 6.26 -2.53 -11.20
CA VAL A 36 5.76 -1.77 -10.04
C VAL A 36 5.70 -2.63 -8.77
N ALA A 37 5.41 -3.93 -8.88
CA ALA A 37 5.26 -4.78 -7.69
C ALA A 37 6.55 -4.96 -6.87
N PRO A 38 7.76 -5.11 -7.46
CA PRO A 38 9.00 -5.19 -6.67
C PRO A 38 9.18 -3.97 -5.77
N HIS A 39 8.98 -2.78 -6.33
CA HIS A 39 9.10 -1.51 -5.59
C HIS A 39 8.08 -1.39 -4.46
N ALA A 40 6.88 -1.94 -4.65
CA ALA A 40 5.79 -1.89 -3.69
C ALA A 40 5.86 -2.96 -2.60
N LEU A 41 6.36 -4.16 -2.93
CA LEU A 41 6.30 -5.34 -2.06
C LEU A 41 7.62 -5.67 -1.36
N ILE A 42 8.76 -5.41 -2.00
CA ILE A 42 10.07 -5.81 -1.45
C ILE A 42 10.57 -4.78 -0.42
N GLY A 43 9.94 -3.60 -0.35
CA GLY A 43 10.42 -2.49 0.48
C GLY A 43 11.66 -1.84 -0.14
N ARG A 44 12.09 -0.69 0.39
CA ARG A 44 13.35 -0.07 -0.06
C ARG A 44 14.52 -0.83 0.58
N PRO A 45 15.46 -1.39 -0.21
CA PRO A 45 16.65 -2.05 0.34
C PRO A 45 17.48 -1.10 1.22
N ASP A 46 17.44 0.20 0.90
CA ASP A 46 18.31 1.22 1.49
C ASP A 46 17.70 1.94 2.70
N MET A 47 16.52 1.54 3.20
CA MET A 47 15.96 2.16 4.41
C MET A 47 16.70 1.58 5.63
N PRO A 48 17.57 2.35 6.32
CA PRO A 48 18.35 1.81 7.41
C PRO A 48 17.41 1.63 8.60
N ARG A 49 16.94 0.40 8.80
CA ARG A 49 16.02 0.03 9.89
C ARG A 49 16.51 0.51 11.25
N VAL A 50 17.83 0.46 11.43
CA VAL A 50 18.53 0.91 12.64
C VAL A 50 18.36 2.41 12.86
N VAL A 51 18.45 3.22 11.80
CA VAL A 51 18.29 4.68 11.89
C VAL A 51 16.85 5.03 12.20
N ILE A 52 15.87 4.42 11.49
CA ILE A 52 14.45 4.63 11.77
C ILE A 52 14.13 4.27 13.22
N LYS A 53 14.54 3.09 13.68
CA LYS A 53 14.29 2.64 15.05
C LYS A 53 14.93 3.59 16.07
N LYS A 54 16.17 4.03 15.85
CA LYS A 54 16.88 4.95 16.74
C LYS A 54 16.15 6.29 16.84
N THR A 55 15.80 6.91 15.70
CA THR A 55 15.10 8.19 15.68
C THR A 55 13.71 8.12 16.30
N LEU A 56 13.01 6.99 16.15
CA LEU A 56 11.71 6.79 16.76
C LEU A 56 11.80 6.50 18.26
N ASN A 57 12.80 5.74 18.73
CA ASN A 57 12.97 5.42 20.15
C ASN A 57 13.06 6.68 21.03
N ASP A 58 13.68 7.74 20.53
CA ASP A 58 13.85 8.99 21.28
C ASP A 58 12.51 9.72 21.51
N LYS A 59 11.49 9.43 20.70
CA LYS A 59 10.20 10.15 20.67
C LYS A 59 8.97 9.27 20.89
N TRP A 60 9.09 7.95 20.81
CA TRP A 60 7.95 7.02 20.80
C TRP A 60 8.22 5.79 21.68
N ASN A 61 7.28 5.46 22.56
CA ASN A 61 7.41 4.29 23.44
C ASN A 61 7.19 2.95 22.72
N ASN A 62 6.54 2.97 21.54
CA ASN A 62 6.24 1.83 20.67
C ASN A 62 7.03 1.87 19.36
N ALA A 63 8.23 2.48 19.39
CA ALA A 63 9.08 2.72 18.23
C ALA A 63 9.40 1.46 17.40
N GLU A 64 9.48 0.27 18.01
CA GLU A 64 9.70 -0.98 17.31
C GLU A 64 8.51 -1.38 16.41
N GLU A 65 7.29 -1.30 16.94
CA GLU A 65 6.07 -1.58 16.18
C GLU A 65 5.89 -0.55 15.07
N LEU A 66 6.14 0.73 15.36
CA LEU A 66 6.07 1.82 14.38
C LEU A 66 7.11 1.67 13.27
N ALA A 67 8.37 1.37 13.61
CA ALA A 67 9.41 1.14 12.63
C ALA A 67 9.03 -0.04 11.72
N GLY A 68 8.57 -1.15 12.31
CA GLY A 68 8.08 -2.31 11.56
C GLY A 68 6.94 -1.98 10.60
N TYR A 69 5.97 -1.18 11.06
CA TYR A 69 4.83 -0.75 10.26
C TYR A 69 5.24 0.19 9.12
N ILE A 70 6.10 1.18 9.40
CA ILE A 70 6.63 2.12 8.40
C ILE A 70 7.44 1.39 7.34
N ILE A 71 8.31 0.46 7.72
CA ILE A 71 9.10 -0.35 6.78
C ILE A 71 8.18 -1.24 5.93
N LYS A 72 7.17 -1.87 6.55
CA LYS A 72 6.22 -2.73 5.86
C LYS A 72 5.45 -1.94 4.79
N TYR A 73 5.02 -0.73 5.10
CA TYR A 73 4.17 0.11 4.23
C TYR A 73 4.89 1.32 3.65
N TRP A 74 6.22 1.22 3.46
CA TRP A 74 7.08 2.34 3.05
C TRP A 74 6.58 3.09 1.82
N MET A 75 5.99 2.36 0.85
CA MET A 75 5.50 2.93 -0.41
C MET A 75 4.42 3.98 -0.17
N ALA A 76 3.57 3.78 0.84
CA ALA A 76 2.56 4.75 1.22
C ALA A 76 3.24 6.06 1.69
N PHE A 77 4.26 5.94 2.52
CA PHE A 77 4.93 7.08 3.13
C PHE A 77 5.86 7.84 2.18
N ALA A 78 6.55 7.13 1.30
CA ALA A 78 7.47 7.74 0.35
C ALA A 78 6.82 8.36 -0.88
N TYR A 79 5.61 7.89 -1.22
CA TYR A 79 4.88 8.39 -2.39
C TYR A 79 3.44 8.78 -2.05
N PRO A 80 3.21 9.70 -1.09
CA PRO A 80 1.89 10.08 -0.59
C PRO A 80 0.90 10.46 -1.70
N VAL A 81 1.38 11.17 -2.70
CA VAL A 81 0.56 11.74 -3.78
C VAL A 81 0.16 10.67 -4.82
N THR A 82 0.89 9.55 -4.90
CA THR A 82 0.73 8.55 -5.97
C THR A 82 0.38 7.14 -5.48
N SER A 83 0.52 6.84 -4.19
CA SER A 83 0.23 5.53 -3.60
C SER A 83 -1.22 5.10 -3.85
N TRP A 84 -2.20 5.98 -3.62
CA TRP A 84 -3.62 5.69 -3.88
C TRP A 84 -3.89 5.35 -5.37
N LYS A 85 -3.21 6.03 -6.31
CA LYS A 85 -3.32 5.73 -7.74
C LYS A 85 -2.77 4.35 -8.05
N LYS A 86 -1.64 3.99 -7.43
CA LYS A 86 -1.01 2.68 -7.57
C LYS A 86 -1.88 1.57 -6.96
N GLN A 87 -2.53 1.81 -5.83
CA GLN A 87 -3.51 0.89 -5.24
C GLN A 87 -4.66 0.65 -6.22
N ARG A 88 -5.33 1.72 -6.69
CA ARG A 88 -6.44 1.60 -7.66
C ARG A 88 -6.05 0.87 -8.94
N ASN A 89 -4.87 1.17 -9.49
CA ASN A 89 -4.36 0.48 -10.67
C ASN A 89 -4.14 -1.01 -10.40
N SER A 90 -3.60 -1.35 -9.23
CA SER A 90 -3.41 -2.75 -8.83
C SER A 90 -4.75 -3.48 -8.69
N VAL A 91 -5.79 -2.80 -8.19
CA VAL A 91 -7.16 -3.35 -8.11
C VAL A 91 -7.69 -3.72 -9.49
N ILE A 92 -7.66 -2.78 -10.42
CA ILE A 92 -8.14 -2.98 -11.79
C ILE A 92 -7.38 -4.13 -12.46
N LEU A 93 -6.06 -4.17 -12.30
CA LEU A 93 -5.21 -5.12 -12.99
C LEU A 93 -5.26 -6.53 -12.37
N TYR A 94 -5.43 -6.69 -11.05
CA TYR A 94 -5.62 -8.03 -10.48
C TYR A 94 -6.96 -8.63 -10.91
N LEU A 95 -8.04 -7.83 -10.92
CA LEU A 95 -9.35 -8.28 -11.38
C LEU A 95 -9.29 -8.71 -12.84
N THR A 96 -8.60 -7.92 -13.67
CA THR A 96 -8.35 -8.24 -15.08
C THR A 96 -7.55 -9.53 -15.22
N SER A 97 -6.51 -9.71 -14.40
CA SER A 97 -5.67 -10.91 -14.44
C SER A 97 -6.46 -12.16 -14.08
N PHE A 98 -7.30 -12.11 -13.04
CA PHE A 98 -8.15 -13.25 -12.67
C PHE A 98 -9.22 -13.54 -13.72
N PHE A 99 -9.85 -12.50 -14.28
CA PHE A 99 -10.80 -12.66 -15.38
C PHE A 99 -10.15 -13.33 -16.59
N LEU A 100 -9.04 -12.79 -17.09
CA LEU A 100 -8.32 -13.35 -18.22
C LEU A 100 -7.73 -14.74 -17.91
N GLY A 101 -7.29 -14.98 -16.67
CA GLY A 101 -6.85 -16.28 -16.19
C GLY A 101 -7.95 -17.33 -16.32
N ALA A 102 -9.17 -17.02 -15.88
CA ALA A 102 -10.34 -17.89 -16.07
C ALA A 102 -10.66 -18.11 -17.56
N VAL A 103 -10.65 -17.05 -18.37
CA VAL A 103 -10.87 -17.15 -19.82
C VAL A 103 -9.85 -18.07 -20.49
N TYR A 104 -8.58 -17.97 -20.14
CA TYR A 104 -7.51 -18.79 -20.71
C TYR A 104 -7.64 -20.25 -20.30
N VAL A 105 -7.99 -20.53 -19.05
CA VAL A 105 -8.28 -21.91 -18.59
C VAL A 105 -9.46 -22.50 -19.36
N SER A 106 -10.54 -21.75 -19.55
CA SER A 106 -11.70 -22.19 -20.34
C SER A 106 -11.40 -22.40 -21.83
N LYS A 107 -10.33 -21.82 -22.34
CA LYS A 107 -9.82 -22.00 -23.71
C LYS A 107 -8.66 -23.00 -23.80
N GLU A 108 -8.47 -23.81 -22.77
CA GLU A 108 -7.41 -24.83 -22.68
C GLU A 108 -5.97 -24.26 -22.71
N LEU A 109 -5.80 -22.94 -22.53
CA LEU A 109 -4.52 -22.25 -22.41
C LEU A 109 -4.04 -22.26 -20.94
N PHE A 110 -3.92 -23.46 -20.35
CA PHE A 110 -3.70 -23.63 -18.91
C PHE A 110 -2.48 -22.90 -18.38
N MET A 111 -1.32 -22.98 -19.05
CA MET A 111 -0.10 -22.30 -18.61
C MET A 111 -0.26 -20.77 -18.57
N ALA A 112 -0.86 -20.20 -19.62
CA ALA A 112 -1.14 -18.76 -19.65
C ALA A 112 -2.13 -18.36 -18.55
N GLY A 113 -3.15 -19.20 -18.31
CA GLY A 113 -4.10 -19.01 -17.21
C GLY A 113 -3.42 -18.99 -15.84
N MET A 114 -2.57 -19.98 -15.55
CA MET A 114 -1.84 -20.06 -14.28
C MET A 114 -0.90 -18.86 -14.06
N ILE A 115 -0.18 -18.43 -15.11
CA ILE A 115 0.66 -17.24 -15.05
C ILE A 115 -0.17 -16.00 -14.69
N LEU A 116 -1.35 -15.84 -15.29
CA LEU A 116 -2.23 -14.73 -14.97
C LEU A 116 -2.83 -14.80 -13.57
N PHE A 117 -3.16 -15.98 -13.06
CA PHE A 117 -3.54 -16.11 -11.64
C PHE A 117 -2.40 -15.71 -10.71
N MET A 118 -1.16 -16.10 -11.01
CA MET A 118 0.01 -15.69 -10.23
C MET A 118 0.22 -14.17 -10.25
N ILE A 119 0.09 -13.55 -11.43
CA ILE A 119 0.18 -12.08 -11.57
C ILE A 119 -0.96 -11.40 -10.82
N GLY A 120 -2.19 -11.91 -10.94
CA GLY A 120 -3.33 -11.41 -10.19
C GLY A 120 -3.10 -11.48 -8.69
N TYR A 121 -2.52 -12.57 -8.19
CA TYR A 121 -2.17 -12.70 -6.78
C TYR A 121 -1.13 -11.68 -6.31
N ILE A 122 -0.07 -11.44 -7.09
CA ILE A 122 0.95 -10.42 -6.80
C ILE A 122 0.30 -9.02 -6.75
N LEU A 123 -0.53 -8.69 -7.74
CA LEU A 123 -1.21 -7.41 -7.84
C LEU A 123 -2.26 -7.20 -6.74
N TYR A 124 -2.93 -8.28 -6.32
CA TYR A 124 -3.83 -8.26 -5.17
C TYR A 124 -3.08 -7.90 -3.89
N HIS A 125 -1.96 -8.58 -3.59
CA HIS A 125 -1.12 -8.24 -2.43
C HIS A 125 -0.59 -6.80 -2.50
N MET A 126 -0.21 -6.36 -3.69
CA MET A 126 0.21 -4.98 -3.91
C MET A 126 -0.94 -3.99 -3.61
N SER A 127 -2.17 -4.30 -4.03
CA SER A 127 -3.34 -3.45 -3.78
C SER A 127 -3.64 -3.27 -2.28
N LEU A 128 -3.37 -4.30 -1.47
CA LEU A 128 -3.55 -4.23 -0.02
C LEU A 128 -2.46 -3.42 0.67
N ARG A 129 -1.25 -3.40 0.13
CA ARG A 129 -0.06 -2.90 0.82
C ARG A 129 0.31 -1.46 0.49
N VAL A 130 0.09 -1.04 -0.76
CA VAL A 130 0.70 0.20 -1.30
C VAL A 130 0.23 1.48 -0.61
N ASP A 131 -1.01 1.53 -0.13
CA ASP A 131 -1.57 2.72 0.55
C ASP A 131 -2.26 2.34 1.87
N ARG A 132 -1.89 1.19 2.45
CA ARG A 132 -2.55 0.61 3.64
C ARG A 132 -2.72 1.62 4.78
N PRO A 133 -1.68 2.34 5.24
CA PRO A 133 -1.80 3.22 6.41
C PRO A 133 -2.90 4.29 6.23
N ARG A 134 -2.98 4.90 5.04
CA ARG A 134 -4.02 5.91 4.76
C ARG A 134 -5.39 5.29 4.60
N SER A 135 -5.49 4.14 3.91
CA SER A 135 -6.76 3.44 3.74
C SER A 135 -7.34 2.94 5.07
N VAL A 136 -6.47 2.51 6.00
CA VAL A 136 -6.86 2.06 7.34
C VAL A 136 -7.28 3.27 8.17
N TYR A 137 -6.47 4.32 8.21
CA TYR A 137 -6.78 5.53 8.97
C TYR A 137 -8.13 6.15 8.57
N ALA A 138 -8.42 6.19 7.25
CA ALA A 138 -9.65 6.75 6.72
C ALA A 138 -10.88 5.82 6.84
N SER A 139 -10.72 4.57 7.27
CA SER A 139 -11.81 3.61 7.33
C SER A 139 -12.51 3.62 8.70
N PRO A 140 -13.84 3.86 8.74
CA PRO A 140 -14.63 3.79 9.97
C PRO A 140 -14.58 2.41 10.62
N GLU A 141 -14.56 1.33 9.83
CA GLU A 141 -14.53 -0.05 10.33
C GLU A 141 -13.31 -0.32 11.22
N PHE A 142 -12.14 0.19 10.80
CA PHE A 142 -10.91 0.07 11.57
C PHE A 142 -10.91 1.00 12.79
N ARG A 143 -11.51 2.18 12.67
CA ARG A 143 -11.59 3.17 13.75
C ARG A 143 -12.53 2.72 14.86
N GLU A 144 -13.76 2.33 14.53
CA GLU A 144 -14.78 1.93 15.51
C GLU A 144 -14.42 0.59 16.15
N GLY A 145 -13.60 -0.23 15.48
CA GLY A 145 -13.14 -1.50 16.02
C GLY A 145 -14.28 -2.48 16.27
N SER A 146 -15.41 -2.29 15.57
CA SER A 146 -16.63 -3.08 15.72
C SER A 146 -16.29 -4.55 15.56
N ASP A 147 -16.22 -5.26 16.69
CA ASP A 147 -15.95 -6.69 16.87
C ASP A 147 -14.49 -7.17 16.79
N ASN A 148 -13.48 -6.29 16.65
CA ASN A 148 -12.10 -6.76 16.51
C ASN A 148 -11.02 -5.80 17.04
N GLU A 149 -10.43 -6.13 18.20
CA GLU A 149 -9.30 -5.40 18.79
C GLU A 149 -8.10 -5.26 17.83
N SER A 150 -7.88 -6.24 16.94
CA SER A 150 -6.78 -6.15 15.98
C SER A 150 -7.00 -5.08 14.91
N ALA A 151 -8.26 -4.80 14.53
CA ALA A 151 -8.59 -3.74 13.59
C ALA A 151 -8.34 -2.37 14.21
N ARG A 152 -8.78 -2.18 15.46
CA ARG A 152 -8.49 -0.94 16.21
C ARG A 152 -6.99 -0.73 16.39
N ARG A 153 -6.24 -1.77 16.75
CA ARG A 153 -4.77 -1.68 16.86
C ARG A 153 -4.11 -1.33 15.53
N GLU A 154 -4.58 -1.88 14.42
CA GLU A 154 -4.06 -1.50 13.09
C GLU A 154 -4.36 -0.03 12.77
N TRP A 155 -5.54 0.47 13.16
CA TRP A 155 -5.89 1.88 13.03
C TRP A 155 -4.98 2.79 13.83
N GLU A 156 -4.72 2.46 15.09
CA GLU A 156 -3.83 3.22 15.97
C GLU A 156 -2.40 3.26 15.42
N LEU A 157 -1.87 2.11 14.96
CA LEU A 157 -0.56 2.04 14.32
C LEU A 157 -0.51 2.82 13.01
N ALA A 158 -1.59 2.82 12.22
CA ALA A 158 -1.68 3.59 11.00
C ALA A 158 -1.65 5.11 11.28
N ALA A 159 -2.44 5.58 12.25
CA ALA A 159 -2.47 6.98 12.64
C ALA A 159 -1.11 7.45 13.20
N MET A 160 -0.55 6.70 14.16
CA MET A 160 0.74 7.02 14.77
C MET A 160 1.88 6.98 13.74
N SER A 161 1.88 6.02 12.80
CA SER A 161 2.92 5.94 11.78
C SER A 161 2.91 7.10 10.79
N ILE A 162 1.75 7.71 10.50
CA ILE A 162 1.68 8.94 9.69
C ILE A 162 2.39 10.10 10.40
N VAL A 163 2.14 10.26 11.70
CA VAL A 163 2.78 11.30 12.52
C VAL A 163 4.28 11.01 12.69
N ALA A 164 4.62 9.78 13.08
CA ALA A 164 6.00 9.32 13.30
C ALA A 164 6.86 9.40 12.03
N PHE A 165 6.27 9.24 10.84
CA PHE A 165 7.01 9.39 9.59
C PHE A 165 7.43 10.85 9.34
N SER A 166 6.64 11.83 9.78
CA SER A 166 7.05 13.24 9.72
C SER A 166 8.21 13.56 10.65
N ASP A 167 8.33 12.85 11.79
CA ASP A 167 9.47 12.98 12.70
C ASP A 167 10.79 12.51 12.07
N LEU A 168 10.75 11.60 11.09
CA LEU A 168 11.92 11.12 10.34
C LEU A 168 12.38 12.11 9.27
N TYR A 169 11.47 12.95 8.75
CA TYR A 169 11.71 13.89 7.65
C TYR A 169 11.10 15.27 7.98
N PRO A 170 11.63 15.98 9.00
CA PRO A 170 11.02 17.21 9.50
C PRO A 170 10.99 18.38 8.50
N ASP A 171 11.86 18.33 7.49
CA ASP A 171 11.99 19.35 6.45
C ASP A 171 10.99 19.17 5.29
N ASP A 172 10.28 18.04 5.22
CA ASP A 172 9.27 17.75 4.20
C ASP A 172 7.92 18.38 4.58
N LYS A 173 7.64 19.55 3.98
CA LYS A 173 6.40 20.31 4.21
C LYS A 173 5.13 19.47 3.96
N PRO A 174 4.96 18.79 2.81
CA PRO A 174 3.81 17.91 2.59
C PRO A 174 3.59 16.85 3.68
N LEU A 175 4.66 16.22 4.17
CA LEU A 175 4.54 15.24 5.26
C LEU A 175 4.14 15.89 6.58
N LYS A 176 4.68 17.08 6.87
CA LYS A 176 4.33 17.85 8.06
C LYS A 176 2.87 18.30 8.04
N ASP A 177 2.37 18.77 6.91
CA ASP A 177 0.98 19.19 6.76
C ASP A 177 0.03 18.00 6.96
N SER A 178 0.34 16.84 6.37
CA SER A 178 -0.41 15.61 6.58
C SER A 178 -0.39 15.16 8.04
N SER A 179 0.76 15.27 8.72
CA SER A 179 0.89 14.93 10.13
C SER A 179 0.09 15.86 11.03
N ASN A 180 0.11 17.17 10.75
CA ASN A 180 -0.65 18.16 11.51
C ASN A 180 -2.16 17.87 11.42
N GLN A 181 -2.66 17.58 10.22
CA GLN A 181 -4.08 17.22 10.04
C GLN A 181 -4.47 15.98 10.84
N VAL A 182 -3.63 14.93 10.83
CA VAL A 182 -3.88 13.71 11.60
C VAL A 182 -3.79 13.94 13.11
N SER A 183 -2.89 14.83 13.54
CA SER A 183 -2.70 15.19 14.96
C SER A 183 -3.86 16.03 15.52
N GLU A 184 -4.68 16.64 14.66
CA GLU A 184 -5.87 17.37 15.10
C GLU A 184 -7.06 16.47 15.44
N ASP A 185 -7.07 15.21 14.98
CA ASP A 185 -8.11 14.23 15.31
C ASP A 185 -8.10 13.91 16.82
N GLY A 186 -9.26 14.02 17.46
CA GLY A 186 -9.42 13.83 18.91
C GLY A 186 -8.97 12.45 19.40
N ASP A 187 -9.23 11.39 18.65
CA ASP A 187 -8.79 10.04 19.01
C ASP A 187 -7.26 9.92 18.88
N VAL A 188 -6.68 10.59 17.89
CA VAL A 188 -5.23 10.60 17.68
C VAL A 188 -4.54 11.43 18.75
N LYS A 189 -5.10 12.55 19.20
CA LYS A 189 -4.55 13.33 20.33
C LYS A 189 -4.35 12.47 21.57
N LEU A 190 -5.32 11.61 21.89
CA LEU A 190 -5.21 10.68 23.01
C LEU A 190 -4.10 9.64 22.80
N LEU A 191 -3.93 9.13 21.57
CA LEU A 191 -2.83 8.22 21.23
C LEU A 191 -1.47 8.91 21.35
N LEU A 192 -1.35 10.13 20.84
CA LEU A 192 -0.10 10.91 20.91
C LEU A 192 0.29 11.20 22.35
N ALA A 193 -0.65 11.63 23.20
CA ALA A 193 -0.39 11.86 24.62
C ALA A 193 0.07 10.59 25.36
N LYS A 194 -0.36 9.40 24.91
CA LYS A 194 0.00 8.11 25.49
C LYS A 194 1.33 7.55 24.97
N HIS A 195 1.64 7.77 23.70
CA HIS A 195 2.71 7.06 23.00
C HIS A 195 3.91 7.94 22.61
N ARG A 196 3.73 9.25 22.50
CA ARG A 196 4.76 10.19 22.07
C ARG A 196 5.32 10.97 23.26
N TYR A 197 6.65 11.13 23.30
CA TYR A 197 7.33 11.96 24.27
C TYR A 197 7.45 13.39 23.73
N ASP A 198 6.64 14.32 24.25
CA ASP A 198 6.62 15.72 23.79
C ASP A 198 7.97 16.45 23.98
N ASN A 199 8.79 16.03 24.95
CA ASN A 199 10.12 16.59 25.24
C ASN A 199 11.28 15.59 24.99
N GLY A 200 11.02 14.53 24.21
CA GLY A 200 11.93 13.38 24.11
C GLY A 200 11.88 12.48 25.34
N ALA A 201 12.42 11.27 25.23
CA ALA A 201 12.51 10.30 26.32
C ALA A 201 13.52 10.75 27.42
N SER A 202 13.36 11.96 27.99
CA SER A 202 14.14 12.40 29.14
C SER A 202 13.57 11.81 30.43
N TRP A 203 13.74 10.50 30.59
CA TRP A 203 13.81 9.85 31.90
C TRP A 203 15.16 9.15 32.01
N LEU A 204 16.23 9.94 31.80
CA LEU A 204 17.59 9.76 32.32
C LEU A 204 18.39 11.04 32.04
#